data_AF-A0A8J7VKS6-F1
#
_entry.id   AF-A0A8J7VKS6-F1
#
_cell.length_a   1.000
_cell.length_b   1.000
_cell.length_c   1.000
_cell.angle_alpha   90.00
_cell.angle_beta   90.00
_cell.angle_gamma   90.00
#
_symmetry.space_group_name_H-M   'P 1'
#
loop_
_entity.id
_entity.type
_entity.pdbx_description
1 polymer ?
#
loop_
_entity_poly.entity_id
_entity_poly.type
_entity_poly.pdbx_seq_one_letter_code
_entity_poly.pdbx_strand_id
1 'polypeptide(L)'
;MSFTLAIVGRPNVGKSTLFNRLVGRKLALVDDQPGVTRDLREGDAKLFDLRFTVIDTAGLEEITDDSLQGRMRRLTERAVDMADVSLFVIDGRVGVTPTDETFADILRKKGARVILAVNKAEGKAGDAGAIEGWSLGLGEPVRISA
;
A
#
# COMPACT_ATOMS: atom_id res chain seq x y z
N MET A 1 16.46 3.31 15.07
CA MET A 1 15.60 2.64 14.09
C MET A 1 14.65 3.69 13.53
N SER A 2 14.64 3.90 12.21
CA SER A 2 13.63 4.74 11.56
C SER A 2 12.32 3.94 11.44
N PHE A 3 11.19 4.61 11.60
CA PHE A 3 9.86 4.04 11.37
C PHE A 3 9.72 3.64 9.88
N THR A 4 9.12 2.49 9.60
CA THR A 4 8.88 1.97 8.24
C THR A 4 7.38 1.81 7.96
N LEU A 5 6.92 2.39 6.84
CA LEU A 5 5.54 2.31 6.35
C LEU A 5 5.47 1.48 5.06
N ALA A 6 4.68 0.41 5.06
CA ALA A 6 4.37 -0.35 3.84
C ALA A 6 3.11 0.17 3.15
N ILE A 7 3.17 0.47 1.85
CA ILE A 7 1.99 0.77 1.04
C ILE A 7 1.56 -0.52 0.34
N VAL A 8 0.40 -1.04 0.72
CA VAL A 8 -0.15 -2.29 0.19
C VAL A 8 -1.52 -2.05 -0.43
N GLY A 9 -1.91 -2.93 -1.35
CA GLY A 9 -3.23 -2.92 -1.97
C GLY A 9 -3.20 -3.41 -3.41
N ARG A 10 -4.38 -3.59 -4.00
CA ARG A 10 -4.52 -4.09 -5.38
C ARG A 10 -3.90 -3.14 -6.42
N PRO A 11 -3.67 -3.59 -7.67
CA PRO A 11 -3.19 -2.72 -8.74
C PRO A 11 -4.09 -1.50 -8.94
N ASN A 12 -3.51 -0.39 -9.42
CA ASN A 12 -4.21 0.82 -9.86
C ASN A 12 -5.00 1.63 -8.79
N VAL A 13 -4.86 1.32 -7.50
CA VAL A 13 -5.46 2.13 -6.40
C VAL A 13 -4.72 3.44 -6.12
N GLY A 14 -3.53 3.64 -6.72
CA GLY A 14 -2.72 4.85 -6.58
C GLY A 14 -1.54 4.75 -5.62
N LYS A 15 -1.07 3.53 -5.31
CA LYS A 15 0.09 3.25 -4.43
C LYS A 15 1.34 4.02 -4.86
N SER A 16 1.75 3.90 -6.12
CA SER A 16 2.98 4.53 -6.62
C SER A 16 2.86 6.05 -6.72
N THR A 17 1.67 6.61 -6.96
CA THR A 17 1.43 8.05 -6.88
C THR A 17 1.64 8.55 -5.45
N LEU A 18 1.08 7.85 -4.47
CA LEU A 18 1.26 8.16 -3.06
C LEU A 18 2.72 8.02 -2.61
N PHE A 19 3.39 6.93 -3.00
CA PHE A 19 4.82 6.71 -2.76
C PHE A 19 5.66 7.89 -3.29
N ASN A 20 5.49 8.25 -4.57
CA ASN A 20 6.23 9.35 -5.19
C ASN A 20 5.96 10.69 -4.50
N ARG A 21 4.73 10.91 -4.01
CA ARG A 21 4.38 12.12 -3.25
C ARG A 21 5.09 12.16 -1.90
N LEU A 22 5.18 11.03 -1.19
CA LEU A 22 5.83 10.92 0.12
C LEU A 22 7.36 11.04 0.04
N VAL A 23 7.97 10.46 -0.99
CA VAL A 23 9.42 10.53 -1.23
C VAL A 23 9.86 11.89 -1.80
N GLY A 24 8.93 12.62 -2.42
CA GLY A 24 9.19 13.91 -3.05
C GLY A 24 9.64 13.76 -4.50
N ARG A 25 9.35 14.79 -5.33
CA ARG A 25 9.49 14.78 -6.80
C ARG A 25 10.93 14.69 -7.36
N LYS A 26 11.95 14.34 -6.56
CA LYS A 26 13.37 14.42 -6.98
C LYS A 26 14.29 13.28 -6.54
N LEU A 27 13.78 12.13 -6.08
CA LEU A 27 14.61 10.93 -6.06
C LEU A 27 14.40 10.21 -7.39
N ALA A 28 15.36 10.40 -8.29
CA ALA A 28 15.60 9.45 -9.36
C ALA A 28 15.73 8.09 -8.67
N LEU A 29 14.77 7.20 -8.91
CA LEU A 29 14.97 5.79 -8.68
C LEU A 29 16.09 5.36 -9.62
N VAL A 30 17.32 5.44 -9.14
CA VAL A 30 18.42 4.67 -9.68
C VAL A 30 19.11 4.08 -8.47
N ASP A 31 18.77 2.85 -8.17
CA ASP A 31 19.75 1.97 -7.56
C ASP A 31 19.79 0.71 -8.44
N ASP A 32 20.48 0.82 -9.56
CA ASP A 32 20.94 -0.30 -10.38
C ASP A 32 22.13 -1.00 -9.68
N GLN A 33 22.03 -1.27 -8.37
CA GLN A 33 23.00 -2.11 -7.68
C GLN A 33 22.73 -3.57 -8.01
N PRO A 34 23.65 -4.28 -8.69
CA PRO A 34 23.49 -5.70 -8.97
C PRO A 34 23.59 -6.46 -7.63
N GLY A 35 22.45 -6.91 -7.10
CA GLY A 35 22.39 -7.65 -5.82
C GLY A 35 21.20 -7.32 -4.93
N VAL A 36 20.51 -6.19 -5.15
CA VAL A 36 19.18 -5.97 -4.55
C VAL A 36 18.18 -6.81 -5.33
N THR A 37 17.57 -7.76 -4.65
CA THR A 37 16.39 -8.46 -5.14
C THR A 37 15.40 -7.39 -5.62
N ARG A 38 14.86 -7.53 -6.84
CA ARG A 38 13.89 -6.61 -7.48
C ARG A 38 12.54 -6.53 -6.72
N ASP A 39 12.57 -6.75 -5.42
CA ASP A 39 11.46 -7.28 -4.66
C ASP A 39 10.68 -6.20 -3.91
N LEU A 40 11.19 -5.02 -3.62
CA LEU A 40 10.42 -3.94 -2.98
C LEU A 40 11.04 -2.59 -3.34
N ARG A 41 10.20 -1.60 -3.65
CA ARG A 41 10.68 -0.23 -3.89
C ARG A 41 10.70 0.50 -2.56
N GLU A 42 11.88 0.83 -2.06
CA GLU A 42 12.06 1.57 -0.81
C GLU A 42 12.45 3.03 -1.08
N GLY A 43 12.12 3.93 -0.17
CA GLY A 43 12.54 5.33 -0.26
C GLY A 43 12.39 6.10 1.05
N ASP A 44 13.20 7.15 1.20
CA ASP A 44 13.08 8.09 2.30
C ASP A 44 11.86 8.99 2.09
N ALA A 45 10.89 8.90 2.99
CA ALA A 45 9.65 9.66 2.95
C ALA A 45 9.61 10.77 4.01
N LYS A 46 8.85 11.82 3.68
CA LYS A 46 8.55 12.92 4.58
C LYS A 46 7.06 13.27 4.53
N LEU A 47 6.44 13.41 5.70
CA LEU A 47 5.09 13.95 5.85
C LEU A 47 5.08 14.98 6.99
N PHE A 48 4.94 16.26 6.64
CA PHE A 48 5.19 17.37 7.57
C PHE A 48 6.56 17.22 8.24
N ASP A 49 6.62 17.13 9.56
CA ASP A 49 7.87 16.96 10.32
C ASP A 49 8.26 15.49 10.52
N LEU A 50 7.40 14.55 10.09
CA LEU A 50 7.68 13.12 10.18
C LEU A 50 8.64 12.69 9.06
N ARG A 51 9.62 11.86 9.43
CA ARG A 51 10.57 11.20 8.52
C ARG A 51 10.52 9.71 8.76
N PHE A 52 10.41 8.94 7.68
CA PHE A 52 10.26 7.50 7.75
C PHE A 52 10.70 6.84 6.44
N THR A 53 10.95 5.54 6.49
CA THR A 53 11.15 4.73 5.30
C THR A 53 9.80 4.30 4.77
N VAL A 54 9.56 4.44 3.46
CA VAL A 54 8.34 3.93 2.81
C VAL A 54 8.70 2.82 1.84
N ILE A 55 7.90 1.75 1.81
CA ILE A 55 8.05 0.64 0.87
C ILE A 55 6.78 0.49 0.01
N ASP A 56 6.92 0.36 -1.31
CA ASP A 56 5.83 0.11 -2.26
C ASP A 56 5.91 -1.33 -2.79
N THR A 57 4.82 -2.09 -2.62
CA THR A 57 4.72 -3.48 -3.09
C THR A 57 4.40 -3.59 -4.58
N ALA A 58 4.16 -2.48 -5.29
CA ALA A 58 3.82 -2.48 -6.72
C ALA A 58 4.96 -2.95 -7.64
N GLY A 59 6.23 -2.86 -7.23
CA GLY A 59 7.40 -3.25 -8.04
C GLY A 59 7.52 -4.75 -8.35
N LEU A 60 6.55 -5.55 -7.88
CA LEU A 60 6.59 -7.01 -7.84
C LEU A 60 5.59 -7.72 -8.78
N GLU A 61 4.78 -6.93 -9.49
CA GLU A 61 3.68 -7.41 -10.33
C GLU A 61 4.17 -7.96 -11.71
N GLU A 62 5.47 -7.92 -12.02
CA GLU A 62 6.04 -8.19 -13.37
C GLU A 62 6.62 -9.60 -13.64
N ILE A 63 6.42 -10.63 -12.80
CA ILE A 63 6.99 -11.98 -13.06
C ILE A 63 5.89 -13.05 -13.20
N THR A 64 6.00 -13.87 -14.25
CA THR A 64 4.92 -14.67 -14.89
C THR A 64 4.70 -16.09 -14.37
N ASP A 65 5.48 -16.56 -13.39
CA ASP A 65 5.61 -18.02 -13.17
C ASP A 65 4.84 -18.59 -11.96
N ASP A 66 4.00 -17.81 -11.28
CA ASP A 66 3.17 -18.28 -10.15
C ASP A 66 1.71 -17.82 -10.30
N SER A 67 0.75 -18.53 -9.69
CA SER A 67 -0.63 -18.03 -9.64
C SER A 67 -0.66 -16.64 -9.00
N LEU A 68 -1.26 -15.67 -9.68
CA LEU A 68 -1.27 -14.25 -9.30
C LEU A 68 -1.65 -14.06 -7.82
N GLN A 69 -2.63 -14.82 -7.33
CA GLN A 69 -3.06 -14.81 -5.93
C GLN A 69 -1.99 -15.26 -4.94
N GLY A 70 -1.30 -16.37 -5.19
CA GLY A 70 -0.26 -16.89 -4.30
C GLY A 70 0.92 -15.92 -4.17
N ARG A 71 1.28 -15.28 -5.28
CA ARG A 71 2.28 -14.21 -5.31
C ARG A 71 1.82 -12.99 -4.51
N MET A 72 0.67 -12.40 -4.84
CA MET A 72 0.16 -11.20 -4.15
C MET A 72 0.09 -11.40 -2.63
N ARG A 73 -0.28 -12.60 -2.18
CA ARG A 73 -0.27 -12.96 -0.76
C ARG A 73 1.14 -12.89 -0.15
N ARG A 74 2.13 -13.60 -0.70
CA ARG A 74 3.49 -13.62 -0.14
C ARG A 74 4.13 -12.24 -0.11
N LEU A 75 3.86 -11.42 -1.13
CA LEU A 75 4.36 -10.05 -1.19
C LEU A 75 3.75 -9.16 -0.11
N THR A 76 2.44 -9.28 0.09
CA THR A 76 1.73 -8.58 1.17
C THR A 76 2.26 -9.03 2.53
N GLU A 77 2.41 -10.34 2.74
CA GLU A 77 2.95 -10.88 3.99
C GLU A 77 4.37 -10.37 4.25
N ARG A 78 5.25 -10.37 3.23
CA ARG A 78 6.62 -9.84 3.36
C ARG A 78 6.64 -8.34 3.67
N ALA A 79 5.80 -7.55 3.00
CA ALA A 79 5.73 -6.11 3.26
C ALA A 79 5.24 -5.79 4.67
N VAL A 80 4.28 -6.58 5.18
CA VAL A 80 3.81 -6.50 6.56
C VAL A 80 4.92 -6.86 7.55
N ASP A 81 5.67 -7.92 7.29
CA ASP A 81 6.74 -8.37 8.17
C ASP A 81 7.93 -7.39 8.20
N MET A 82 8.10 -6.56 7.17
CA MET A 82 9.17 -5.55 7.04
C MET A 82 8.80 -4.15 7.56
N ALA A 83 7.53 -3.90 7.90
CA ALA A 83 7.05 -2.56 8.26
C ALA A 83 6.47 -2.47 9.66
N ASP A 84 6.63 -1.31 10.30
CA ASP A 84 6.01 -1.01 11.59
C ASP A 84 4.48 -0.81 11.45
N VAL A 85 4.07 -0.27 10.29
CA VAL A 85 2.67 -0.03 9.93
C VAL A 85 2.46 -0.31 8.44
N SER A 86 1.32 -0.90 8.09
CA SER A 86 0.85 -1.04 6.72
C SER A 86 -0.25 -0.02 6.41
N LEU A 87 -0.03 0.82 5.40
CA LEU A 87 -1.05 1.64 4.77
C LEU A 87 -1.73 0.82 3.67
N PHE A 88 -2.92 0.29 3.96
CA PHE A 88 -3.70 -0.45 2.98
C PHE A 88 -4.56 0.50 2.17
N VAL A 89 -4.31 0.60 0.87
CA VAL A 89 -4.95 1.57 -0.02
C VAL A 89 -6.01 0.89 -0.88
N ILE A 90 -7.22 1.43 -0.87
CA ILE A 90 -8.32 1.08 -1.78
C ILE A 90 -8.70 2.27 -2.67
N ASP A 91 -9.39 2.01 -3.78
CA ASP A 91 -9.93 3.07 -4.65
C ASP A 91 -11.37 3.40 -4.24
N GLY A 92 -11.57 4.57 -3.64
CA GLY A 92 -12.87 5.03 -3.17
C GLY A 92 -13.92 5.19 -4.26
N ARG A 93 -13.53 5.36 -5.53
CA ARG A 93 -14.48 5.45 -6.65
C ARG A 93 -15.03 4.09 -7.05
N VAL A 94 -14.26 3.04 -6.80
CA VAL A 94 -14.63 1.64 -7.10
C VAL A 94 -15.35 1.01 -5.93
N GLY A 95 -15.02 1.42 -4.70
CA GLY A 95 -15.48 0.76 -3.49
C GLY A 95 -14.66 -0.48 -3.15
N VAL A 96 -15.20 -1.31 -2.26
CA VAL A 96 -14.54 -2.53 -1.80
C VAL A 96 -14.71 -3.65 -2.83
N THR A 97 -13.60 -4.31 -3.19
CA THR A 97 -13.60 -5.45 -4.12
C THR A 97 -13.25 -6.75 -3.41
N PRO A 98 -13.54 -7.93 -4.00
CA PRO A 98 -13.11 -9.22 -3.43
C PRO A 98 -11.59 -9.36 -3.26
N THR A 99 -10.81 -8.67 -4.12
CA THR A 99 -9.36 -8.59 -3.95
C THR A 99 -9.02 -7.81 -2.68
N ASP A 100 -9.70 -6.68 -2.41
CA ASP A 100 -9.48 -5.89 -1.20
C ASP A 100 -9.84 -6.68 0.07
N GLU A 101 -10.92 -7.48 0.03
CA GLU A 101 -11.27 -8.40 1.12
C GLU A 101 -10.17 -9.42 1.39
N THR A 102 -9.58 -9.99 0.34
CA THR A 102 -8.46 -10.94 0.44
C THR A 102 -7.23 -10.30 1.09
N PHE A 103 -6.88 -9.07 0.71
CA PHE A 103 -5.80 -8.32 1.34
C PHE A 103 -6.10 -8.04 2.82
N ALA A 104 -7.31 -7.58 3.12
CA ALA A 104 -7.74 -7.29 4.48
C ALA A 104 -7.70 -8.54 5.38
N ASP A 105 -8.09 -9.70 4.85
CA ASP A 105 -7.97 -10.99 5.54
C ASP A 105 -6.52 -11.33 5.91
N ILE A 106 -5.58 -11.14 4.99
CA ILE A 106 -4.16 -11.38 5.24
C ILE A 106 -3.65 -10.43 6.34
N LEU A 107 -3.98 -9.14 6.23
CA LEU A 107 -3.56 -8.11 7.17
C LEU A 107 -4.10 -8.37 8.59
N ARG A 108 -5.37 -8.74 8.71
CA ARG A 108 -5.99 -9.12 9.99
C ARG A 108 -5.32 -10.35 10.60
N LYS A 109 -5.12 -11.42 9.81
CA LYS A 109 -4.50 -12.68 10.28
C LYS A 109 -3.06 -12.50 10.76
N LYS A 110 -2.32 -11.59 10.14
CA LYS A 110 -0.95 -11.24 10.54
C LYS A 110 -0.89 -10.38 11.81
N GLY A 111 -2.02 -9.84 12.30
CA GLY A 111 -2.03 -8.90 13.42
C GLY A 111 -1.31 -7.60 13.10
N ALA A 112 -1.26 -7.23 11.82
CA ALA A 112 -0.56 -6.03 11.35
C ALA A 112 -1.18 -4.77 11.95
N ARG A 113 -0.36 -3.76 12.24
CA ARG A 113 -0.87 -2.41 12.48
C ARG A 113 -1.23 -1.80 11.13
N VAL A 114 -2.51 -1.55 10.90
CA VAL A 114 -3.03 -1.14 9.59
C VAL A 114 -3.71 0.21 9.68
N ILE A 115 -3.44 1.05 8.68
CA ILE A 115 -4.25 2.23 8.38
C ILE A 115 -4.94 1.96 7.05
N LEU A 116 -6.28 1.95 7.05
CA LEU A 116 -7.06 1.83 5.82
C LEU A 116 -7.18 3.22 5.17
N ALA A 117 -6.59 3.37 3.99
CA ALA A 117 -6.67 4.57 3.18
C ALA A 117 -7.60 4.39 1.98
N VAL A 118 -8.62 5.24 1.90
CA VAL A 118 -9.55 5.29 0.77
C VAL A 118 -9.06 6.40 -0.15
N ASN A 119 -8.31 6.02 -1.18
CA ASN A 119 -7.73 6.96 -2.13
C ASN A 119 -8.72 7.32 -3.24
N LYS A 120 -8.43 8.39 -3.98
CA LYS A 120 -9.31 8.96 -5.01
C LYS A 120 -10.68 9.37 -4.44
N ALA A 121 -10.69 9.78 -3.17
CA ALA A 121 -11.89 10.10 -2.42
C ALA A 121 -12.47 11.49 -2.70
N GLU A 122 -12.05 12.15 -3.79
CA GLU A 122 -12.62 13.40 -4.25
C GLU A 122 -14.08 13.23 -4.73
N GLY A 123 -14.97 14.09 -4.20
CA GLY A 123 -16.38 14.12 -4.58
C GLY A 123 -17.23 12.98 -3.99
N LYS A 124 -18.48 12.87 -4.45
CA LYS A 124 -19.49 11.97 -3.86
C LYS A 124 -19.15 10.48 -3.95
N ALA A 125 -18.39 10.07 -4.97
CA ALA A 125 -18.00 8.68 -5.14
C ALA A 125 -17.06 8.22 -4.00
N GLY A 126 -16.18 9.11 -3.53
CA GLY A 126 -15.28 8.83 -2.41
C GLY A 126 -15.99 8.55 -1.08
N ASP A 127 -17.15 9.17 -0.86
CA ASP A 127 -17.93 8.98 0.37
C ASP A 127 -18.52 7.56 0.44
N ALA A 128 -19.03 7.03 -0.68
CA ALA A 128 -19.56 5.68 -0.75
C ALA A 128 -18.47 4.64 -0.48
N GLY A 129 -17.32 4.75 -1.15
CA GLY A 129 -16.18 3.84 -0.91
C GLY A 129 -15.62 3.93 0.52
N ALA A 130 -15.68 5.11 1.15
CA ALA A 130 -15.29 5.26 2.55
C ALA A 130 -16.25 4.56 3.51
N ILE A 131 -17.56 4.61 3.24
CA ILE A 131 -18.55 3.86 4.03
C ILE A 131 -18.34 2.36 3.85
N GLU A 132 -18.14 1.88 2.63
CA GLU A 132 -17.86 0.47 2.36
C GLU A 132 -16.57 0.00 3.03
N GLY A 133 -15.56 0.86 3.16
CA GLY A 133 -14.28 0.53 3.81
C GLY A 133 -14.42 -0.02 5.24
N TRP A 134 -15.47 0.36 5.98
CA TRP A 134 -15.75 -0.21 7.31
C TRP A 134 -15.98 -1.71 7.29
N SER A 135 -16.52 -2.26 6.19
CA SER A 135 -16.75 -3.70 6.02
C SER A 135 -15.45 -4.53 6.06
N LEU A 136 -14.30 -3.88 5.81
CA LEU A 136 -13.00 -4.52 5.89
C LEU A 136 -12.51 -4.69 7.34
N GLY A 137 -13.20 -4.17 8.36
CA GLY A 137 -12.84 -4.44 9.76
C GLY A 137 -11.40 -4.07 10.14
N LEU A 138 -10.83 -3.03 9.50
CA LEU A 138 -9.46 -2.55 9.72
C LEU A 138 -9.41 -1.21 10.48
N GLY A 139 -10.51 -0.83 11.13
CA GLY A 139 -10.67 0.46 11.80
C GLY A 139 -11.26 1.55 10.89
N GLU A 140 -11.15 2.80 11.33
CA GLU A 140 -11.71 3.95 10.63
C GLU A 140 -11.03 4.19 9.26
N PRO A 141 -11.77 4.21 8.14
CA PRO A 141 -11.20 4.49 6.82
C PRO A 141 -10.80 5.96 6.69
N VAL A 142 -9.53 6.21 6.38
CA VAL A 142 -8.98 7.55 6.15
C VAL A 142 -9.14 7.93 4.68
N ARG A 143 -9.93 8.95 4.39
CA ARG A 143 -10.11 9.48 3.03
C ARG A 143 -8.88 10.28 2.61
N ILE A 144 -8.32 9.97 1.45
CA ILE A 144 -7.16 10.68 0.87
C ILE A 144 -7.33 10.92 -0.64
N SER A 145 -6.54 11.86 -1.16
CA SER A 145 -6.32 12.08 -2.60
C SER A 145 -4.82 12.22 -2.84
N ALA A 146 -4.20 11.12 -3.29
CA ALA A 146 -2.79 11.05 -3.65
C ALA A 146 -2.44 11.84 -4.92
#